data_AF-A0A832MJ66-F1
#
_entry.id   AF-A0A832MJ66-F1
#
_cell.length_a   1.000
_cell.length_b   1.000
_cell.length_c   1.000
_cell.angle_alpha   90.00
_cell.angle_beta   90.00
_cell.angle_gamma   90.00
#
_symmetry.space_group_name_H-M   'P 1'
#
loop_
_entity.id
_entity.type
_entity.pdbx_description
1 polymer ?
#
loop_
_entity_poly.entity_id
_entity_poly.type
_entity_poly.pdbx_seq_one_letter_code
_entity_poly.pdbx_strand_id
1 'polypeptide(L)'
;MKTQSLDRRSFLAATGTLGLAAFGALSSTAATQDSADRQFLVLQKYTIEKEEQKTALDAFFKDAAIPALNRLGIQPVGVFSDTKESSTIFVLLPHPTIESAIGLTSKLLNDKEFVAKGASVLDAPKSAPAYKEIEAWLMLAFKGMPKVELPAKGPNRIFQLRIYVRPSLHTGQKKIEMFNDAGELKLFREVGLTPVFFGET
;
A
#
# COMPACT_ATOMS: atom_id res chain seq x y z
N MET A 1 14.31 -34.50 -43.73
CA MET A 1 14.09 -33.57 -42.58
C MET A 1 12.97 -34.13 -41.72
N LYS A 2 13.14 -33.98 -40.40
CA LYS A 2 12.48 -34.70 -39.30
C LYS A 2 10.94 -34.64 -39.29
N THR A 3 10.34 -35.79 -39.03
CA THR A 3 9.00 -35.97 -38.42
C THR A 3 9.02 -35.51 -36.98
N GLN A 4 7.92 -34.95 -36.48
CA GLN A 4 7.44 -35.23 -35.11
C GLN A 4 5.97 -34.78 -34.99
N SER A 5 5.04 -35.73 -35.13
CA SER A 5 3.71 -35.62 -34.54
C SER A 5 3.75 -36.21 -33.13
N LEU A 6 2.94 -35.62 -32.26
CA LEU A 6 2.90 -35.81 -30.81
C LEU A 6 2.55 -37.24 -30.39
N ASP A 7 3.09 -37.68 -29.25
CA ASP A 7 2.38 -38.63 -28.40
C ASP A 7 2.28 -38.08 -26.97
N ARG A 8 1.04 -37.93 -26.48
CA ARG A 8 0.67 -37.29 -25.21
C ARG A 8 0.33 -38.34 -24.13
N ARG A 9 0.86 -39.57 -24.22
CA ARG A 9 0.43 -40.69 -23.35
C ARG A 9 1.54 -41.52 -22.72
N SER A 10 2.77 -41.01 -22.58
CA SER A 10 3.88 -41.73 -21.95
C SER A 10 4.39 -41.09 -20.65
N PHE A 11 3.50 -40.49 -19.84
CA PHE A 11 3.92 -39.82 -18.60
C PHE A 11 3.50 -40.47 -17.29
N LEU A 12 2.90 -41.67 -17.29
CA LEU A 12 2.52 -42.37 -16.06
C LEU A 12 2.71 -43.88 -16.22
N ALA A 13 3.96 -44.35 -16.13
CA ALA A 13 4.25 -45.74 -15.78
C ALA A 13 5.75 -45.93 -15.50
N ALA A 14 6.16 -45.80 -14.23
CA ALA A 14 7.25 -46.58 -13.65
C ALA A 14 7.35 -46.27 -12.15
N THR A 15 6.52 -46.93 -11.37
CA THR A 15 6.82 -47.26 -9.97
C THR A 15 7.97 -48.26 -9.95
N GLY A 16 9.09 -47.89 -9.34
CA GLY A 16 10.24 -48.77 -9.09
C GLY A 16 10.88 -48.37 -7.76
N THR A 17 10.76 -49.25 -6.77
CA THR A 17 11.17 -49.10 -5.37
C THR A 17 12.66 -49.42 -5.16
N LEU A 18 13.23 -48.80 -4.10
CA LEU A 18 14.48 -49.09 -3.37
C LEU A 18 15.76 -48.33 -3.80
N GLY A 19 16.01 -47.23 -3.08
CA GLY A 19 17.32 -46.61 -2.89
C GLY A 19 17.26 -45.64 -1.71
N LEU A 20 17.80 -46.03 -0.55
CA LEU A 20 17.95 -45.16 0.63
C LEU A 20 19.06 -44.13 0.37
N ALA A 21 18.78 -42.89 0.77
CA ALA A 21 19.66 -41.71 0.94
C ALA A 21 19.67 -40.63 -0.17
N ALA A 22 19.40 -39.41 0.29
CA ALA A 22 19.63 -38.08 -0.30
C ALA A 22 18.59 -37.53 -1.30
N PHE A 23 18.43 -36.20 -1.23
CA PHE A 23 17.50 -35.30 -1.92
C PHE A 23 16.06 -35.32 -1.35
N GLY A 24 15.70 -34.54 -0.33
CA GLY A 24 16.16 -33.17 -0.07
C GLY A 24 15.62 -32.23 -1.14
N ALA A 25 14.62 -31.43 -0.77
CA ALA A 25 13.92 -30.42 -1.57
C ALA A 25 12.99 -30.96 -2.68
N LEU A 26 11.72 -31.18 -2.32
CA LEU A 26 10.66 -30.71 -3.21
C LEU A 26 10.86 -29.20 -3.33
N SER A 27 11.49 -28.79 -4.43
CA SER A 27 11.56 -27.39 -4.83
C SER A 27 10.13 -26.88 -4.94
N SER A 28 9.71 -26.15 -3.91
CA SER A 28 8.63 -25.17 -4.02
C SER A 28 8.89 -24.43 -5.31
N THR A 29 7.98 -24.54 -6.28
CA THR A 29 7.96 -23.63 -7.42
C THR A 29 8.01 -22.23 -6.83
N ALA A 30 9.17 -21.59 -6.96
CA ALA A 30 9.36 -20.23 -6.54
C ALA A 30 8.35 -19.41 -7.33
N ALA A 31 7.24 -19.05 -6.68
CA ALA A 31 6.46 -17.91 -7.08
C ALA A 31 7.50 -16.80 -7.23
N THR A 32 7.59 -16.26 -8.44
CA THR A 32 8.46 -15.13 -8.75
C THR A 32 8.34 -14.11 -7.63
N GLN A 33 9.48 -13.81 -7.02
CA GLN A 33 9.68 -12.91 -5.90
C GLN A 33 9.42 -11.44 -6.31
N ASP A 34 8.42 -11.17 -7.14
CA ASP A 34 8.09 -9.83 -7.65
C ASP A 34 7.45 -8.93 -6.59
N SER A 35 7.05 -9.48 -5.43
CA SER A 35 6.50 -8.71 -4.31
C SER A 35 7.52 -8.33 -3.24
N ALA A 36 8.72 -8.92 -3.24
CA ALA A 36 9.62 -8.87 -2.07
C ALA A 36 10.13 -7.46 -1.72
N ASP A 37 10.03 -6.50 -2.64
CA ASP A 37 10.46 -5.11 -2.42
C ASP A 37 9.32 -4.07 -2.56
N ARG A 38 8.10 -4.52 -2.89
CA ARG A 38 6.94 -3.63 -3.11
C ARG A 38 6.23 -3.36 -1.79
N GLN A 39 5.99 -2.09 -1.48
CA GLN A 39 5.18 -1.70 -0.32
C GLN A 39 3.71 -2.01 -0.54
N PHE A 40 3.04 -2.40 0.54
CA PHE A 40 1.59 -2.35 0.64
C PHE A 40 1.20 -0.92 1.03
N LEU A 41 0.39 -0.26 0.23
CA LEU A 41 -0.05 1.11 0.48
C LEU A 41 -1.47 1.07 1.03
N VAL A 42 -1.67 1.63 2.21
CA VAL A 42 -3.01 1.89 2.73
C VAL A 42 -3.30 3.38 2.58
N LEU A 43 -4.32 3.72 1.80
CA LEU A 43 -4.85 5.07 1.74
C LEU A 43 -6.12 5.12 2.57
N GLN A 44 -6.14 5.95 3.60
CA GLN A 44 -7.33 6.20 4.42
C GLN A 44 -7.92 7.56 4.05
N LYS A 45 -9.24 7.66 4.05
CA LYS A 45 -9.99 8.90 3.93
C LYS A 45 -10.87 9.06 5.16
N TYR A 46 -10.57 10.07 5.95
CA TYR A 46 -11.36 10.49 7.10
C TYR A 46 -12.37 11.53 6.63
N THR A 47 -13.64 11.30 6.94
CA THR A 47 -14.69 12.32 6.78
C THR A 47 -14.98 12.96 8.13
N ILE A 48 -14.97 14.29 8.17
CA ILE A 48 -15.31 15.10 9.33
C ILE A 48 -16.50 16.01 9.02
N GLU A 49 -17.17 16.49 10.06
CA GLU A 49 -18.35 17.35 9.95
C GLU A 49 -18.12 18.72 10.60
N LYS A 50 -17.09 18.88 11.44
CA LYS A 50 -16.82 20.08 12.22
C LYS A 50 -15.34 20.46 12.19
N GLU A 51 -15.04 21.75 12.27
CA GLU A 51 -13.66 22.26 12.30
C GLU A 51 -12.90 21.86 13.57
N GLU A 52 -13.60 21.65 14.69
CA GLU A 52 -12.98 21.15 15.92
C GLU A 52 -12.46 19.71 15.75
N GLN A 53 -13.15 18.89 14.95
CA GLN A 53 -12.69 17.54 14.59
C GLN A 53 -11.42 17.62 13.75
N LYS A 54 -11.37 18.56 12.79
CA LYS A 54 -10.16 18.81 11.99
C LYS A 54 -8.97 19.15 12.88
N THR A 55 -9.16 20.10 13.79
CA THR A 55 -8.11 20.57 14.69
C THR A 55 -7.62 19.45 15.63
N ALA A 56 -8.55 18.66 16.16
CA ALA A 56 -8.23 17.50 17.00
C ALA A 56 -7.46 16.42 16.23
N LEU A 57 -7.86 16.12 14.98
CA LEU A 57 -7.16 15.15 14.13
C LEU A 57 -5.78 15.66 13.71
N ASP A 58 -5.63 16.94 13.37
CA ASP A 58 -4.33 17.52 13.02
C ASP A 58 -3.33 17.37 14.18
N ALA A 59 -3.77 17.66 15.41
CA ALA A 59 -2.97 17.45 16.62
C ALA A 59 -2.68 15.95 16.86
N PHE A 60 -3.71 15.10 16.74
CA PHE A 60 -3.56 13.64 16.91
C PHE A 60 -2.54 13.04 15.93
N PHE A 61 -2.62 13.38 14.65
CA PHE A 61 -1.67 12.87 13.66
C PHE A 61 -0.26 13.35 13.94
N LYS A 62 -0.09 14.64 14.24
CA LYS A 62 1.21 15.26 14.51
C LYS A 62 1.87 14.69 15.76
N ASP A 63 1.13 14.64 16.87
CA ASP A 63 1.71 14.45 18.20
C ASP A 63 1.65 12.98 18.67
N ALA A 64 0.70 12.19 18.16
CA ALA A 64 0.50 10.79 18.54
C ALA A 64 0.73 9.80 17.40
N ALA A 65 -0.02 9.93 16.29
CA ALA A 65 -0.11 8.86 15.29
C ALA A 65 1.16 8.74 14.43
N ILE A 66 1.66 9.83 13.83
CA ILE A 66 2.86 9.79 12.98
C ILE A 66 4.09 9.30 13.78
N PRO A 67 4.37 9.78 15.01
CA PRO A 67 5.44 9.23 15.82
C PRO A 67 5.31 7.72 16.08
N ALA A 68 4.10 7.23 16.37
CA ALA A 68 3.83 5.81 16.61
C ALA A 68 3.99 4.96 15.34
N LEU A 69 3.46 5.42 14.21
CA LEU A 69 3.60 4.78 12.90
C LEU A 69 5.08 4.67 12.51
N ASN A 70 5.87 5.72 12.72
CA ASN A 70 7.31 5.72 12.47
C ASN A 70 8.05 4.68 13.34
N ARG A 71 7.68 4.53 14.63
CA ARG A 71 8.23 3.47 15.51
C ARG A 71 7.92 2.07 15.00
N LEU A 72 6.77 1.89 14.34
CA LEU A 72 6.37 0.63 13.70
C LEU A 72 6.98 0.42 12.31
N GLY A 73 7.84 1.35 11.84
CA GLY A 73 8.52 1.26 10.55
C GLY A 73 7.66 1.67 9.35
N ILE A 74 6.50 2.30 9.59
CA ILE A 74 5.62 2.81 8.54
C ILE A 74 6.04 4.23 8.21
N GLN A 75 6.85 4.40 7.16
CA GLN A 75 7.39 5.69 6.75
C GLN A 75 7.73 5.72 5.24
N PRO A 76 7.57 6.88 4.58
CA PRO A 76 7.02 8.14 5.10
C PRO A 76 5.48 8.13 5.22
N VAL A 77 4.94 8.66 6.31
CA VAL A 77 3.49 8.89 6.46
C VAL A 77 3.09 10.21 5.82
N GLY A 78 2.06 10.20 4.96
CA GLY A 78 1.48 11.40 4.38
C GLY A 78 0.12 11.71 4.99
N VAL A 79 -0.12 12.96 5.42
CA VAL A 79 -1.43 13.46 5.86
C VAL A 79 -1.77 14.69 5.02
N PHE A 80 -2.92 14.68 4.36
CA PHE A 80 -3.32 15.68 3.38
C PHE A 80 -4.74 16.16 3.65
N SER A 81 -4.97 17.46 3.63
CA SER A 81 -6.32 18.03 3.59
C SER A 81 -6.69 18.33 2.14
N ASP A 82 -7.95 18.10 1.75
CA ASP A 82 -8.43 18.50 0.43
C ASP A 82 -8.57 20.04 0.38
N THR A 83 -8.03 20.65 -0.68
CA THR A 83 -8.05 22.11 -0.86
C THR A 83 -9.42 22.65 -1.28
N LYS A 84 -10.31 21.78 -1.75
CA LYS A 84 -11.67 22.10 -2.19
C LYS A 84 -12.72 21.65 -1.18
N GLU A 85 -12.42 20.62 -0.39
CA GLU A 85 -13.35 20.01 0.56
C GLU A 85 -12.74 19.93 1.96
N SER A 86 -13.04 20.90 2.84
CA SER A 86 -12.48 20.92 4.20
C SER A 86 -12.94 19.74 5.07
N SER A 87 -13.99 19.02 4.67
CA SER A 87 -14.52 17.85 5.38
C SER A 87 -13.74 16.55 5.17
N THR A 88 -12.66 16.56 4.37
CA THR A 88 -11.92 15.34 4.03
C THR A 88 -10.43 15.45 4.34
N ILE A 89 -9.91 14.44 5.05
CA ILE A 89 -8.48 14.24 5.31
C ILE A 89 -8.04 12.90 4.75
N PHE A 90 -6.99 12.90 3.93
CA PHE A 90 -6.36 11.68 3.41
C PHE A 90 -5.09 11.34 4.18
N VAL A 91 -4.90 10.05 4.46
CA VAL A 91 -3.70 9.52 5.12
C VAL A 91 -3.10 8.39 4.30
N LEU A 92 -1.85 8.52 3.88
CA LEU A 92 -1.11 7.49 3.15
C LEU A 92 -0.13 6.78 4.09
N LEU A 93 -0.28 5.46 4.18
CA LEU A 93 0.51 4.58 5.05
C LEU A 93 1.26 3.53 4.20
N PRO A 94 2.57 3.67 3.99
CA PRO A 94 3.37 2.65 3.33
C PRO A 94 3.81 1.56 4.30
N HIS A 95 3.21 0.38 4.15
CA HIS A 95 3.53 -0.81 4.93
C HIS A 95 4.59 -1.67 4.22
N PRO A 96 5.62 -2.15 4.95
CA PRO A 96 6.63 -3.03 4.38
C PRO A 96 6.10 -4.44 4.10
N THR A 97 5.08 -4.88 4.84
CA THR A 97 4.46 -6.20 4.67
C THR A 97 2.95 -6.13 4.88
N ILE A 98 2.22 -7.14 4.41
CA ILE A 98 0.76 -7.22 4.60
C ILE A 98 0.38 -7.38 6.07
N GLU A 99 1.18 -8.10 6.87
CA GLU A 99 0.97 -8.26 8.31
C GLU A 99 1.15 -6.94 9.06
N SER A 100 1.99 -6.04 8.55
CA SER A 100 2.10 -4.67 9.08
C SER A 100 0.79 -3.90 8.90
N ALA A 101 0.10 -4.07 7.75
CA ALA A 101 -1.17 -3.41 7.48
C ALA A 101 -2.31 -4.01 8.32
N ILE A 102 -2.47 -5.33 8.31
CA ILE A 102 -3.57 -6.01 9.02
C ILE A 102 -3.43 -5.90 10.54
N GLY A 103 -2.20 -5.96 11.07
CA GLY A 103 -1.92 -5.88 12.51
C GLY A 103 -1.82 -4.46 13.08
N LEU A 104 -2.00 -3.42 12.26
CA LEU A 104 -1.69 -2.04 12.62
C LEU A 104 -2.42 -1.59 13.90
N THR A 105 -3.75 -1.74 13.95
CA THR A 105 -4.57 -1.26 15.06
C THR A 105 -4.14 -1.88 16.39
N SER A 106 -3.90 -3.20 16.41
CA SER A 106 -3.44 -3.88 17.63
C SER A 106 -2.07 -3.39 18.09
N LYS A 107 -1.14 -3.16 17.15
CA LYS A 107 0.19 -2.63 17.48
C LYS A 107 0.12 -1.20 18.04
N LEU A 108 -0.71 -0.33 17.45
CA LEU A 108 -0.91 1.03 17.92
C LEU A 108 -1.55 1.07 19.31
N LEU A 109 -2.59 0.27 19.57
CA LEU A 109 -3.25 0.23 20.89
C LEU A 109 -2.35 -0.35 22.00
N ASN A 110 -1.31 -1.11 21.66
CA ASN A 110 -0.30 -1.58 22.61
C ASN A 110 0.84 -0.58 22.84
N ASP A 111 0.93 0.49 22.04
CA ASP A 111 1.89 1.57 22.24
C ASP A 111 1.34 2.57 23.28
N LYS A 112 1.92 2.53 24.49
CA LYS A 112 1.48 3.36 25.61
C LYS A 112 1.60 4.86 25.33
N GLU A 113 2.59 5.28 24.55
CA GLU A 113 2.77 6.69 24.21
C GLU A 113 1.72 7.14 23.20
N PHE A 114 1.38 6.30 22.22
CA PHE A 114 0.29 6.53 21.27
C PHE A 114 -1.05 6.67 21.99
N VAL A 115 -1.38 5.72 22.88
CA VAL A 115 -2.64 5.75 23.63
C VAL A 115 -2.73 6.99 24.50
N ALA A 116 -1.67 7.31 25.25
CA ALA A 116 -1.68 8.47 26.13
C ALA A 116 -1.79 9.81 25.36
N LYS A 117 -1.03 9.97 24.27
CA LYS A 117 -1.05 11.22 23.47
C LYS A 117 -2.28 11.32 22.56
N GLY A 118 -2.87 10.18 22.19
CA GLY A 118 -3.99 10.10 21.26
C GLY A 118 -5.37 10.02 21.90
N ALA A 119 -5.46 10.02 23.24
CA ALA A 119 -6.69 9.80 23.99
C ALA A 119 -7.87 10.69 23.54
N SER A 120 -7.60 11.94 23.14
CA SER A 120 -8.64 12.87 22.66
C SER A 120 -9.41 12.37 21.43
N VAL A 121 -8.77 11.57 20.57
CA VAL A 121 -9.37 10.97 19.37
C VAL A 121 -9.77 9.52 19.63
N LEU A 122 -8.94 8.75 20.33
CA LEU A 122 -9.16 7.32 20.57
C LEU A 122 -10.35 7.06 21.50
N ASP A 123 -10.51 7.90 22.53
CA ASP A 123 -11.55 7.74 23.56
C ASP A 123 -12.74 8.69 23.33
N ALA A 124 -12.86 9.25 22.11
CA ALA A 124 -13.91 10.20 21.78
C ALA A 124 -15.31 9.58 22.01
N PRO A 125 -16.19 10.23 22.79
CA PRO A 125 -17.49 9.65 23.12
C PRO A 125 -18.42 9.67 21.91
N LYS A 126 -19.41 8.77 21.89
CA LYS A 126 -20.41 8.70 20.81
C LYS A 126 -21.16 10.01 20.55
N SER A 127 -21.34 10.85 21.59
CA SER A 127 -21.99 12.16 21.49
C SER A 127 -21.11 13.24 20.83
N ALA A 128 -19.80 13.03 20.79
CA ALA A 128 -18.82 13.94 20.20
C ALA A 128 -17.71 13.12 19.51
N PRO A 129 -18.03 12.41 18.41
CA PRO A 129 -17.08 11.55 17.73
C PRO A 129 -15.95 12.39 17.10
N ALA A 130 -14.73 11.85 17.08
CA ALA A 130 -13.56 12.54 16.51
C ALA A 130 -13.61 12.67 14.98
N TYR A 131 -14.36 11.80 14.30
CA TYR A 131 -14.61 11.79 12.87
C TYR A 131 -15.93 11.07 12.59
N LYS A 132 -16.48 11.23 11.38
CA LYS A 132 -17.71 10.57 10.95
C LYS A 132 -17.45 9.14 10.47
N GLU A 133 -16.48 8.99 9.58
CA GLU A 133 -16.18 7.73 8.90
C GLU A 133 -14.71 7.67 8.48
N ILE A 134 -14.18 6.44 8.37
CA ILE A 134 -12.90 6.15 7.73
C ILE A 134 -13.15 5.14 6.62
N GLU A 135 -12.88 5.55 5.38
CA GLU A 135 -12.75 4.64 4.25
C GLU A 135 -11.28 4.27 4.07
N ALA A 136 -10.97 3.02 3.72
CA ALA A 136 -9.58 2.58 3.51
C ALA A 136 -9.44 1.72 2.25
N TRP A 137 -8.42 2.03 1.45
CA TRP A 137 -8.00 1.23 0.29
C TRP A 137 -6.64 0.61 0.56
N LEU A 138 -6.57 -0.72 0.51
CA LEU A 138 -5.31 -1.45 0.50
C LEU A 138 -4.89 -1.68 -0.95
N MET A 139 -3.68 -1.26 -1.29
CA MET A 139 -3.11 -1.34 -2.62
C MET A 139 -1.72 -1.95 -2.56
N LEU A 140 -1.26 -2.53 -3.68
CA LEU A 140 0.13 -2.93 -3.85
C LEU A 140 0.86 -1.87 -4.71
N ALA A 141 1.97 -1.33 -4.23
CA ALA A 141 2.74 -0.29 -4.94
C ALA A 141 3.22 -0.80 -6.31
N PHE A 142 3.22 -0.01 -7.38
CA PHE A 142 3.65 -0.47 -8.71
C PHE A 142 5.09 -1.01 -8.74
N LYS A 143 5.42 -1.94 -9.65
CA LYS A 143 6.79 -2.49 -9.77
C LYS A 143 7.84 -1.44 -10.12
N GLY A 144 7.49 -0.50 -11.00
CA GLY A 144 8.37 0.61 -11.40
C GLY A 144 8.52 1.71 -10.35
N MET A 145 7.68 1.71 -9.30
CA MET A 145 7.74 2.62 -8.17
C MET A 145 7.35 1.87 -6.88
N PRO A 146 8.20 0.94 -6.41
CA PRO A 146 7.83 -0.03 -5.39
C PRO A 146 7.72 0.56 -3.98
N LYS A 147 8.21 1.79 -3.78
CA LYS A 147 8.22 2.50 -2.50
C LYS A 147 7.70 3.92 -2.70
N VAL A 148 7.04 4.48 -1.69
CA VAL A 148 6.63 5.89 -1.69
C VAL A 148 7.87 6.77 -1.79
N GLU A 149 7.86 7.72 -2.73
CA GLU A 149 8.95 8.68 -2.92
C GLU A 149 8.57 10.03 -2.31
N LEU A 150 9.52 10.69 -1.66
CA LEU A 150 9.28 12.01 -1.11
C LEU A 150 9.23 13.05 -2.24
N PRO A 151 8.20 13.90 -2.29
CA PRO A 151 8.12 14.99 -3.25
C PRO A 151 9.09 16.11 -2.90
N ALA A 152 9.16 17.12 -3.76
CA ALA A 152 9.92 18.35 -3.50
C ALA A 152 9.57 18.97 -2.13
N LYS A 153 10.50 19.71 -1.53
CA LYS A 153 10.29 20.40 -0.23
C LYS A 153 9.75 21.81 -0.45
N GLY A 154 8.81 22.25 0.39
CA GLY A 154 8.28 23.62 0.35
C GLY A 154 6.91 23.78 1.02
N PRO A 155 6.51 25.02 1.37
CA PRO A 155 5.23 25.28 2.03
C PRO A 155 4.01 25.16 1.10
N ASN A 156 4.18 25.43 -0.21
CA ASN A 156 3.07 25.54 -1.17
C ASN A 156 2.88 24.28 -2.03
N ARG A 157 3.00 23.09 -1.43
CA ARG A 157 2.90 21.84 -2.17
C ARG A 157 1.45 21.40 -2.28
N ILE A 158 0.98 21.25 -3.52
CA ILE A 158 -0.31 20.66 -3.83
C ILE A 158 -0.05 19.31 -4.49
N PHE A 159 -0.76 18.30 -4.01
CA PHE A 159 -0.75 16.96 -4.57
C PHE A 159 -2.05 16.70 -5.29
N GLN A 160 -1.98 15.95 -6.37
CA GLN A 160 -3.16 15.47 -7.08
C GLN A 160 -3.30 13.97 -6.87
N LEU A 161 -4.32 13.56 -6.13
CA LEU A 161 -4.75 12.17 -6.09
C LEU A 161 -5.59 11.88 -7.34
N ARG A 162 -5.20 10.87 -8.12
CA ARG A 162 -5.95 10.40 -9.28
C ARG A 162 -6.39 8.96 -9.06
N ILE A 163 -7.69 8.71 -9.18
CA ILE A 163 -8.28 7.37 -9.08
C ILE A 163 -8.72 6.95 -10.47
N TYR A 164 -8.16 5.87 -10.99
CA TYR A 164 -8.46 5.36 -12.33
C TYR A 164 -9.42 4.18 -12.24
N VAL A 165 -10.68 4.41 -12.63
CA VAL A 165 -11.68 3.34 -12.80
C VAL A 165 -11.54 2.71 -14.17
N ARG A 166 -11.67 1.39 -14.24
CA ARG A 166 -11.28 0.59 -15.43
C ARG A 166 -12.49 -0.25 -15.86
N PRO A 167 -12.79 -0.37 -17.16
CA PRO A 167 -13.96 -1.10 -17.64
C PRO A 167 -13.80 -2.63 -17.56
N SER A 168 -12.56 -3.13 -17.44
CA SER A 168 -12.27 -4.55 -17.26
C SER A 168 -10.92 -4.76 -16.57
N LEU A 169 -10.72 -5.95 -15.98
CA LEU A 169 -9.44 -6.31 -15.37
C LEU A 169 -8.28 -6.27 -16.39
N HIS A 170 -8.51 -6.74 -17.62
CA HIS A 170 -7.50 -6.74 -18.68
C HIS A 170 -7.06 -5.34 -19.10
N THR A 171 -8.01 -4.41 -19.28
CA THR A 171 -7.66 -3.02 -19.63
C THR A 171 -6.89 -2.35 -18.51
N GLY A 172 -7.19 -2.70 -17.26
CA GLY A 172 -6.47 -2.19 -16.12
C GLY A 172 -5.04 -2.70 -15.99
N GLN A 173 -4.83 -4.00 -16.19
CA GLN A 173 -3.49 -4.60 -16.16
C GLN A 173 -2.60 -4.05 -17.28
N LYS A 174 -3.14 -3.88 -18.49
CA LYS A 174 -2.40 -3.23 -19.60
C LYS A 174 -1.94 -1.81 -19.25
N LYS A 175 -2.75 -1.03 -18.52
CA LYS A 175 -2.34 0.31 -18.09
C LYS A 175 -1.24 0.26 -17.04
N ILE A 176 -1.31 -0.68 -16.10
CA ILE A 176 -0.25 -0.87 -15.09
C ILE A 176 1.06 -1.29 -15.78
N GLU A 177 1.00 -2.20 -16.74
CA GLU A 177 2.14 -2.62 -17.57
C GLU A 177 2.77 -1.43 -18.32
N MET A 178 1.95 -0.52 -18.88
CA MET A 178 2.48 0.69 -19.53
C MET A 178 3.29 1.58 -18.56
N PHE A 179 2.84 1.73 -17.31
CA PHE A 179 3.58 2.50 -16.30
C PHE A 179 4.86 1.78 -15.84
N ASN A 180 4.79 0.48 -15.60
CA ASN A 180 5.92 -0.31 -15.10
C ASN A 180 6.99 -0.55 -16.16
N ASP A 181 6.57 -0.97 -17.36
CA ASP A 181 7.45 -1.63 -18.33
C ASP A 181 7.62 -0.82 -19.62
N ALA A 182 6.62 0.00 -20.01
CA ALA A 182 6.70 0.83 -21.22
C ALA A 182 7.36 2.21 -21.01
N GLY A 183 7.91 2.47 -19.82
CA GLY A 183 8.72 3.65 -19.54
C GLY A 183 7.95 4.94 -19.24
N GLU A 184 6.62 4.90 -19.03
CA GLU A 184 5.85 6.13 -18.71
C GLU A 184 6.34 6.78 -17.40
N LEU A 185 6.72 6.00 -16.39
CA LEU A 185 7.29 6.53 -15.14
C LEU A 185 8.60 7.31 -15.38
N LYS A 186 9.43 6.84 -16.32
CA LYS A 186 10.67 7.54 -16.71
C LYS A 186 10.32 8.86 -17.39
N LEU A 187 9.40 8.82 -18.36
CA LEU A 187 8.95 10.02 -19.07
C LEU A 187 8.38 11.07 -18.11
N PHE A 188 7.59 10.66 -17.11
CA PHE A 188 7.04 11.58 -16.10
C PHE A 188 8.15 12.35 -15.40
N ARG A 189 9.21 11.66 -14.97
CA ARG A 189 10.36 12.29 -14.33
C ARG A 189 11.11 13.23 -15.28
N GLU A 190 11.29 12.82 -16.54
CA GLU A 190 11.97 13.64 -17.56
C GLU A 190 11.24 14.96 -17.85
N VAL A 191 9.91 14.96 -17.83
CA VAL A 191 9.10 16.18 -18.03
C VAL A 191 8.87 16.97 -16.74
N GLY A 192 9.54 16.60 -15.65
CA GLY A 192 9.49 17.33 -14.37
C GLY A 192 8.29 17.01 -13.48
N LEU A 193 7.51 15.97 -13.79
CA LEU A 193 6.50 15.46 -12.86
C LEU A 193 7.17 14.65 -11.74
N THR A 194 6.75 14.92 -10.51
CA THR A 194 7.27 14.29 -9.29
C THR A 194 6.20 13.39 -8.67
N PRO A 195 6.02 12.15 -9.17
CA PRO A 195 5.04 11.25 -8.58
C PRO A 195 5.43 10.89 -7.14
N VAL A 196 4.43 10.65 -6.30
CA VAL A 196 4.62 10.28 -4.88
C VAL A 196 4.41 8.77 -4.68
N PHE A 197 3.38 8.21 -5.33
CA PHE A 197 3.11 6.77 -5.31
C PHE A 197 2.21 6.36 -6.48
N PHE A 198 2.23 5.08 -6.82
CA PHE A 198 1.23 4.41 -7.65
C PHE A 198 0.86 3.09 -6.99
N GLY A 199 -0.44 2.78 -6.91
CA GLY A 199 -0.94 1.56 -6.27
C GLY A 199 -2.00 0.86 -7.11
N GLU A 200 -2.02 -0.46 -7.06
CA GLU A 200 -3.06 -1.30 -7.69
C GLU A 200 -3.91 -2.03 -6.64
N THR A 201 -5.20 -2.18 -6.95
CA THR A 201 -6.16 -3.04 -6.24
C THR A 201 -6.59 -4.19 -7.13
#